data_AF-A0A561SG21-F1
#
_entry.id   AF-A0A561SG21-F1
#
_cell.length_a   1.000
_cell.length_b   1.000
_cell.length_c   1.000
_cell.angle_alpha   90.00
_cell.angle_beta   90.00
_cell.angle_gamma   90.00
#
_symmetry.space_group_name_H-M   'P 1'
#
loop_
_entity.id
_entity.type
_entity.pdbx_description
1 polymer ?
#
loop_
_entity_poly.entity_id
_entity_poly.type
_entity_poly.pdbx_seq_one_letter_code
_entity_poly.pdbx_strand_id
1 'polypeptide(L)'
;MDIGSVQRIAWDNKVLKGFNTTDVPLEFCMLQEKAAAAFGAWRKGGGKLGEELADVVLYVASIAEMTGLDLRAEVKSKTERNAARPD
;
A
#
# COMPACT_ATOMS: atom_id res chain seq x y z
N MET A 1 -4.20 -6.00 13.48
CA MET A 1 -3.82 -4.63 13.06
C MET A 1 -4.92 -4.10 12.16
N ASP A 2 -5.29 -2.82 12.25
CA ASP A 2 -6.23 -2.17 11.33
C ASP A 2 -5.50 -1.30 10.29
N ILE A 3 -6.20 -0.81 9.26
CA ILE A 3 -5.61 -0.02 8.16
C ILE A 3 -4.89 1.24 8.69
N GLY A 4 -5.49 1.93 9.65
CA GLY A 4 -4.87 3.13 10.24
C GLY A 4 -3.57 2.79 10.98
N SER A 5 -3.55 1.65 11.67
CA SER A 5 -2.34 1.15 12.33
C SER A 5 -1.26 0.75 11.32
N VAL A 6 -1.64 0.12 10.20
CA VAL A 6 -0.70 -0.20 9.10
C VAL A 6 -0.10 1.07 8.52
N GLN A 7 -0.93 2.09 8.24
CA GLN A 7 -0.48 3.38 7.71
C GLN A 7 0.58 4.02 8.61
N ARG A 8 0.29 4.17 9.90
CA ARG A 8 1.23 4.75 10.86
C ARG A 8 2.53 3.94 10.97
N ILE A 9 2.44 2.62 11.13
CA ILE A 9 3.63 1.76 11.31
C ILE A 9 4.49 1.74 10.04
N ALA A 10 3.88 1.73 8.85
CA ALA A 10 4.61 1.81 7.59
C ALA A 10 5.41 3.11 7.51
N TRP A 11 4.78 4.23 7.86
CA TRP A 11 5.43 5.53 7.89
C TRP A 11 6.56 5.63 8.92
N ASP A 12 6.30 5.26 10.17
CA ASP A 12 7.29 5.33 11.25
C ASP A 12 8.55 4.52 10.90
N ASN A 13 8.37 3.32 10.33
CA ASN A 13 9.48 2.49 9.86
C ASN A 13 10.25 3.15 8.71
N LYS A 14 9.55 3.85 7.81
CA LYS A 14 10.15 4.54 6.69
C LYS A 14 11.05 5.68 7.15
N VAL A 15 10.53 6.51 8.06
CA VAL A 15 11.27 7.60 8.70
C VAL A 15 12.47 7.06 9.45
N LEU A 16 12.26 6.02 10.29
CA LEU A 16 13.32 5.40 11.09
C LEU A 16 14.47 4.86 10.22
N LYS A 17 14.16 4.29 9.05
CA LYS A 17 15.15 3.72 8.13
C LYS A 17 15.79 4.74 7.20
N GLY A 18 15.40 6.02 7.26
CA GLY A 18 15.89 7.06 6.36
C GLY A 18 15.50 6.83 4.90
N PHE A 19 14.38 6.15 4.66
CA PHE A 19 13.83 5.97 3.32
C PHE A 19 13.18 7.25 2.80
N ASN A 20 12.87 7.27 1.51
CA ASN A 20 12.26 8.43 0.86
C ASN A 20 10.91 8.79 1.52
N THR A 21 10.77 10.06 1.93
CA THR A 21 9.58 10.61 2.58
C THR A 21 9.09 11.89 1.91
N THR A 22 9.75 12.31 0.81
CA THR A 22 9.52 13.62 0.17
C THR A 22 9.18 13.50 -1.32
N ASP A 23 9.73 12.52 -2.03
CA ASP A 23 9.48 12.32 -3.46
C ASP A 23 8.28 11.38 -3.69
N VAL A 24 7.08 11.95 -3.82
CA VAL A 24 5.85 11.19 -4.08
C VAL A 24 5.90 10.44 -5.42
N PRO A 25 6.34 11.03 -6.56
CA PRO A 25 6.52 10.29 -7.81
C PRO A 25 7.38 9.03 -7.67
N LEU A 26 8.51 9.12 -6.96
CA LEU A 26 9.37 7.96 -6.72
C LEU A 26 8.62 6.83 -5.99
N GLU A 27 7.77 7.15 -5.02
CA GLU A 27 6.97 6.14 -4.32
C GLU A 27 5.97 5.42 -5.21
N PHE A 28 5.39 6.11 -6.19
CA PHE A 28 4.55 5.47 -7.19
C PHE A 28 5.35 4.52 -8.09
N CYS A 29 6.60 4.86 -8.44
CA CYS A 29 7.49 3.94 -9.15
C CYS A 29 7.79 2.69 -8.32
N MET A 30 8.05 2.85 -7.02
CA MET A 30 8.28 1.71 -6.12
C MET A 30 7.03 0.86 -5.95
N LEU A 31 5.84 1.47 -5.85
CA LEU A 31 4.57 0.74 -5.82
C LEU A 31 4.37 -0.10 -7.10
N GLN A 32 4.71 0.44 -8.27
CA GLN A 32 4.66 -0.31 -9.53
C GLN A 32 5.63 -1.50 -9.52
N GLU A 33 6.83 -1.34 -8.96
CA GLU A 33 7.78 -2.43 -8.76
C GLU A 33 7.18 -3.55 -7.90
N LYS A 34 6.52 -3.22 -6.78
CA LYS A 34 5.90 -4.22 -5.89
C LYS A 34 4.71 -4.92 -6.54
N ALA A 35 3.90 -4.21 -7.32
CA ALA A 35 2.84 -4.82 -8.11
C ALA A 35 3.41 -5.83 -9.14
N ALA A 36 4.51 -5.48 -9.82
CA ALA A 36 5.18 -6.38 -10.74
C ALA A 36 5.80 -7.60 -10.03
N ALA A 37 6.37 -7.40 -8.84
CA ALA A 37 6.91 -8.47 -8.02
C ALA A 37 5.82 -9.45 -7.55
N ALA A 38 4.66 -8.95 -7.12
CA ALA A 38 3.50 -9.77 -6.75
C ALA A 38 3.02 -10.64 -7.93
N PHE A 39 2.89 -10.06 -9.12
CA PHE A 39 2.58 -10.83 -10.33
C PHE A 39 3.67 -11.86 -10.64
N GLY A 40 4.94 -11.48 -10.53
CA GLY A 40 6.08 -12.36 -10.70
C GLY A 40 6.06 -13.55 -9.74
N ALA A 41 5.72 -13.33 -8.47
CA ALA A 41 5.60 -14.36 -7.45
C ALA A 41 4.45 -15.33 -7.75
N TRP A 42 3.27 -14.82 -8.12
CA TRP A 42 2.15 -15.65 -8.56
C TRP A 42 2.54 -16.54 -9.75
N ARG A 43 3.13 -15.95 -10.79
CA ARG A 43 3.55 -16.67 -12.01
C ARG A 43 4.58 -17.78 -11.74
N LYS A 44 5.40 -17.63 -10.69
CA LYS A 44 6.46 -18.59 -10.30
C LYS A 44 5.98 -19.65 -9.29
N GLY A 45 4.67 -19.88 -9.18
CA GLY A 45 4.11 -20.90 -8.28
C GLY A 45 3.69 -20.36 -6.91
N GLY A 46 3.61 -19.04 -6.74
CA GLY A 46 2.91 -18.39 -5.62
C GLY A 46 3.65 -18.34 -4.29
N GLY A 47 4.82 -18.95 -4.14
CA GLY A 47 5.52 -19.09 -2.85
C GLY A 47 5.81 -17.76 -2.11
N LYS A 48 5.96 -16.65 -2.84
CA LYS A 48 6.17 -15.31 -2.27
C LYS A 48 4.96 -14.36 -2.39
N LEU A 49 3.84 -14.83 -2.93
CA LEU A 49 2.73 -13.93 -3.27
C LEU A 49 2.22 -13.14 -2.07
N GLY A 50 2.12 -13.77 -0.90
CA GLY A 50 1.68 -13.10 0.32
C GLY A 50 2.61 -11.98 0.77
N GLU A 51 3.93 -12.19 0.67
CA GLU A 51 4.95 -11.19 1.01
C GLU A 51 4.87 -9.99 0.06
N GLU A 52 4.80 -10.24 -1.25
CA GLU A 52 4.75 -9.17 -2.25
C GLU A 52 3.42 -8.38 -2.21
N LEU A 53 2.30 -9.03 -1.89
CA LEU A 53 1.03 -8.33 -1.66
C LEU A 53 1.10 -7.45 -0.40
N ALA A 54 1.79 -7.90 0.64
CA ALA A 54 2.02 -7.08 1.83
C ALA A 54 2.87 -5.85 1.48
N ASP A 55 3.91 -6.00 0.65
CA ASP A 55 4.71 -4.87 0.16
C ASP A 55 3.87 -3.84 -0.59
N VAL A 56 2.95 -4.28 -1.46
CA VAL A 56 2.00 -3.38 -2.14
C VAL A 56 1.17 -2.59 -1.12
N VAL A 57 0.64 -3.25 -0.09
CA VAL A 57 -0.15 -2.59 0.96
C VAL A 57 0.69 -1.55 1.72
N LEU A 58 1.95 -1.88 2.06
CA LEU A 58 2.84 -0.97 2.79
C LEU A 58 3.23 0.27 1.97
N TYR A 59 3.41 0.12 0.65
CA TYR A 59 3.65 1.28 -0.23
C TYR A 59 2.41 2.15 -0.39
N VAL A 60 1.22 1.56 -0.55
CA VAL A 60 -0.05 2.32 -0.57
C VAL A 60 -0.24 3.10 0.74
N ALA A 61 0.00 2.45 1.87
CA ALA A 61 -0.03 3.05 3.20
C ALA A 61 0.95 4.23 3.32
N SER A 62 2.19 4.05 2.87
CA SER A 62 3.21 5.10 2.93
C SER A 62 2.86 6.29 2.03
N ILE A 63 2.31 6.05 0.83
CA ILE A 63 1.86 7.11 -0.09
C ILE A 63 0.69 7.89 0.51
N ALA A 64 -0.26 7.21 1.15
CA ALA A 64 -1.38 7.87 1.83
C ALA A 64 -0.89 8.84 2.91
N GLU A 65 0.06 8.42 3.75
CA GLU A 65 0.65 9.30 4.76
C GLU A 65 1.39 10.49 4.12
N MET A 66 2.22 10.25 3.08
CA MET A 66 2.95 11.30 2.37
C MET A 66 2.05 12.35 1.73
N THR A 67 0.81 11.97 1.39
CA THR A 67 -0.16 12.84 0.73
C THR A 67 -1.23 13.38 1.69
N GLY A 68 -1.10 13.11 2.99
CA GLY A 68 -2.03 13.61 4.02
C GLY A 68 -3.41 12.95 3.99
N LEU A 69 -3.53 11.75 3.40
CA LEU A 69 -4.78 11.01 3.31
C LEU A 69 -4.97 10.08 4.51
N ASP A 70 -6.20 10.00 5.02
CA ASP A 70 -6.61 8.92 5.93
C ASP A 70 -7.02 7.71 5.09
N LEU A 71 -6.12 6.74 4.95
CA LEU A 71 -6.36 5.54 4.13
C LEU A 71 -7.52 4.70 4.67
N ARG A 72 -7.75 4.68 6.00
CA ARG A 72 -8.87 3.94 6.58
C ARG A 72 -10.19 4.56 6.16
N ALA A 73 -10.30 5.89 6.19
CA ALA A 73 -11.49 6.61 5.75
C ALA A 73 -11.74 6.40 4.26
N GLU A 74 -10.70 6.50 3.42
CA GLU A 74 -10.80 6.30 1.97
C GLU A 74 -11.24 4.87 1.61
N VAL A 75 -10.67 3.85 2.25
CA VAL A 75 -11.05 2.44 2.03
C VAL A 75 -12.49 2.18 2.49
N LYS A 76 -12.91 2.74 3.65
CA LYS A 76 -14.29 2.62 4.13
C LYS A 76 -15.27 3.22 3.13
N SER A 77 -15.04 4.48 2.72
CA SER A 77 -15.85 5.19 1.72
C SER A 77 -15.93 4.44 0.39
N LYS A 78 -14.79 3.91 -0.09
CA LYS A 78 -14.75 3.16 -1.35
C LYS A 78 -15.52 1.83 -1.25
N THR A 79 -15.41 1.12 -0.13
CA THR A 79 -16.12 -0.15 0.11
C THR A 79 -17.63 0.06 0.15
N GLU A 80 -18.10 1.08 0.88
CA GLU A 80 -19.52 1.43 0.96
C GLU A 80 -20.10 1.78 -0.42
N ARG A 81 -19.38 2.59 -1.21
CA ARG A 81 -19.80 2.93 -2.59
C ARG A 81 -19.84 1.73 -3.52
N ASN A 82 -18.89 0.81 -3.40
CA ASN A 82 -18.86 -0.39 -4.23
C ASN A 82 -20.02 -1.33 -3.88
N ALA A 83 -20.35 -1.50 -2.60
CA ALA A 83 -21.48 -2.33 -2.16
C ALA A 83 -22.85 -1.77 -2.60
N ALA A 84 -22.96 -0.45 -2.79
CA ALA A 84 -24.17 0.21 -3.26
C ALA A 84 -24.31 0.27 -4.79
N ARG A 85 -23.31 -0.18 -5.55
CA ARG A 85 -23.32 -0.12 -7.02
C ARG A 85 -24.17 -1.28 -7.57
N PRO A 86 -25.22 -1.02 -8.39
CA PRO A 86 -25.96 -2.09 -9.07
C PRO A 86 -25.09 -2.75 -10.14
N ASP A 87 -25.39 -4.03 -10.43
CA ASP A 87 -24.70 -4.87 -11.41
C ASP A 87 -24.66 -4.27 -12.83
#